data_AF-E7A9L8-F1
#
_entry.id   AF-E7A9L8-F1
#
_cell.length_a   1.000
_cell.length_b   1.000
_cell.length_c   1.000
_cell.angle_alpha   90.00
_cell.angle_beta   90.00
_cell.angle_gamma   90.00
#
_symmetry.space_group_name_H-M   'P 1'
#
loop_
_entity.id
_entity.type
_entity.pdbx_description
1 polymer ?
#
loop_
_entity_poly.entity_id
_entity_poly.type
_entity_poly.pdbx_seq_one_letter_code
_entity_poly.pdbx_strand_id
1 'polypeptide(L)'
;MRIFLCFLYLSLGLMASSFQIQNIKDTIYQMALYQAKVRYNIGILNNKLSTLALDIRAHRVQMDSASSARVLEVFRENAALFRVLQDYYEHNNDHFDYLEGILDGYKSIAKDMQLATPLQNCMPLMHEILTQFQAIVMLEKQLSDLIEQ
;
A
#
# COMPACT_ATOMS: atom_id res chain seq x y z
N MET A 1 -15.01 -31.95 -41.78
CA MET A 1 -13.87 -31.43 -40.99
C MET A 1 -13.94 -29.93 -40.66
N ARG A 2 -14.64 -29.07 -41.41
CA ARG A 2 -14.71 -27.61 -41.10
C ARG A 2 -15.61 -27.23 -39.91
N ILE A 3 -16.70 -27.96 -39.68
CA ILE A 3 -17.65 -27.70 -38.57
C ILE A 3 -17.01 -28.01 -37.20
N PHE A 4 -16.14 -29.02 -37.14
CA PHE A 4 -15.44 -29.43 -35.92
C PHE A 4 -14.42 -28.37 -35.47
N LEU A 5 -13.75 -27.69 -36.43
CA LEU A 5 -12.84 -26.58 -36.15
C LEU A 5 -13.60 -25.37 -35.59
N CYS A 6 -14.74 -24.99 -36.17
CA CYS A 6 -15.54 -23.87 -35.64
C CYS A 6 -16.06 -24.14 -34.21
N PHE A 7 -16.47 -25.37 -33.90
CA PHE A 7 -16.88 -25.74 -32.54
C PHE A 7 -15.71 -25.71 -31.55
N LEU A 8 -14.49 -26.08 -31.98
CA LEU A 8 -13.29 -26.02 -31.16
C LEU A 8 -12.86 -24.57 -30.88
N TYR A 9 -12.95 -23.67 -31.87
CA TYR A 9 -12.66 -22.25 -31.67
C TYR A 9 -13.71 -21.54 -30.80
N LEU A 10 -15.00 -21.90 -30.93
CA LEU A 10 -16.06 -21.32 -30.11
C LEU A 10 -15.95 -21.77 -28.64
N SER A 11 -15.60 -23.03 -28.40
CA SER A 11 -15.40 -23.55 -27.03
C SER A 11 -14.10 -23.03 -26.40
N LEU A 12 -13.02 -22.88 -27.17
CA LEU A 12 -11.79 -22.25 -26.67
C LEU A 12 -11.99 -20.77 -26.30
N GLY A 13 -12.73 -20.00 -27.11
CA GLY A 13 -13.00 -18.57 -26.81
C GLY A 13 -13.85 -18.37 -25.55
N LEU A 14 -14.85 -19.21 -25.32
CA LEU A 14 -15.69 -19.18 -24.11
C LEU A 14 -14.92 -19.63 -22.86
N MET A 15 -14.05 -20.63 -22.97
CA MET A 15 -13.20 -21.06 -21.86
C MET A 15 -12.14 -19.99 -21.52
N ALA A 16 -11.51 -19.37 -22.53
CA ALA A 16 -10.49 -18.34 -22.34
C ALA A 16 -11.03 -17.09 -21.63
N SER A 17 -12.21 -16.61 -22.04
CA SER A 17 -12.89 -15.49 -21.40
C SER A 17 -13.31 -15.79 -19.95
N SER A 18 -13.77 -17.00 -19.64
CA SER A 18 -14.07 -17.38 -18.25
C SER A 18 -12.83 -17.40 -17.34
N PHE A 19 -11.68 -17.84 -17.88
CA PHE A 19 -10.41 -17.87 -17.16
C PHE A 19 -9.86 -16.46 -16.91
N GLN A 20 -9.91 -15.57 -17.92
CA GLN A 20 -9.50 -14.18 -17.79
C GLN A 20 -10.35 -13.43 -16.75
N ILE A 21 -11.68 -13.60 -16.77
CA ILE A 21 -12.58 -13.00 -15.77
C ILE A 21 -12.28 -13.52 -14.36
N GLN A 22 -11.97 -14.81 -14.21
CA GLN A 22 -11.61 -15.36 -12.90
C GLN A 22 -10.30 -14.78 -12.39
N ASN A 23 -9.28 -14.65 -13.24
CA ASN A 23 -8.01 -14.03 -12.86
C ASN A 23 -8.20 -12.56 -12.44
N ILE A 24 -9.02 -11.80 -13.16
CA ILE A 24 -9.37 -10.42 -12.78
C ILE A 24 -10.01 -10.39 -11.38
N LYS A 25 -10.98 -11.26 -11.12
CA LYS A 25 -11.64 -11.35 -9.80
C LYS A 25 -10.66 -11.70 -8.68
N ASP A 26 -9.78 -12.67 -8.92
CA ASP A 26 -8.79 -13.10 -7.93
C ASP A 26 -7.78 -11.98 -7.64
N THR A 27 -7.32 -11.27 -8.67
CA THR A 27 -6.43 -10.10 -8.51
C THR A 27 -7.10 -8.98 -7.71
N ILE A 28 -8.34 -8.61 -8.05
CA ILE A 28 -9.10 -7.59 -7.30
C ILE A 28 -9.29 -8.00 -5.84
N TYR A 29 -9.62 -9.28 -5.60
CA TYR A 29 -9.80 -9.80 -4.25
C TYR A 29 -8.50 -9.72 -3.43
N GLN A 30 -7.37 -10.15 -4.01
CA GLN A 30 -6.06 -10.03 -3.35
C GLN A 30 -5.69 -8.57 -3.08
N MET A 31 -5.95 -7.68 -4.03
CA MET A 31 -5.69 -6.25 -3.87
C MET A 31 -6.49 -5.70 -2.68
N ALA A 32 -7.79 -5.99 -2.59
CA ALA A 32 -8.64 -5.58 -1.47
C ALA A 32 -8.12 -6.11 -0.12
N LEU A 33 -7.64 -7.35 -0.06
CA LEU A 33 -7.02 -7.92 1.15
C LEU A 33 -5.78 -7.13 1.58
N TYR A 34 -4.89 -6.80 0.65
CA TYR A 34 -3.70 -6.01 0.96
C TYR A 34 -4.05 -4.57 1.35
N GLN A 35 -5.01 -3.93 0.68
CA GLN A 35 -5.47 -2.58 1.02
C GLN A 35 -6.00 -2.53 2.47
N ALA A 36 -6.79 -3.52 2.88
CA ALA A 36 -7.28 -3.63 4.26
C ALA A 36 -6.14 -3.79 5.28
N LYS A 37 -5.15 -4.65 4.98
CA LYS A 37 -3.97 -4.84 5.83
C LYS A 37 -3.12 -3.58 5.95
N VAL A 38 -2.86 -2.89 4.84
CA VAL A 38 -2.11 -1.63 4.81
C VAL A 38 -2.79 -0.58 5.68
N ARG A 39 -4.10 -0.37 5.50
CA ARG A 39 -4.87 0.60 6.32
C ARG A 39 -4.77 0.28 7.81
N TYR A 40 -4.90 -0.99 8.17
CA TYR A 40 -4.79 -1.43 9.56
C TYR A 40 -3.38 -1.19 10.13
N ASN A 41 -2.35 -1.61 9.41
CA ASN A 41 -0.96 -1.48 9.85
C ASN A 41 -0.52 -0.01 9.95
N ILE A 42 -0.92 0.85 9.00
CA ILE A 42 -0.68 2.29 9.09
C ILE A 42 -1.44 2.89 10.28
N GLY A 43 -2.66 2.43 10.57
CA GLY A 43 -3.40 2.84 11.77
C GLY A 43 -2.63 2.54 13.06
N ILE A 44 -2.05 1.34 13.18
CA ILE A 44 -1.18 0.98 14.31
C ILE A 44 0.05 1.90 14.36
N LEU A 45 0.71 2.12 13.21
CA LEU A 45 1.89 2.97 13.13
C LEU A 45 1.59 4.41 13.57
N ASN A 46 0.48 4.98 13.07
CA ASN A 46 0.01 6.31 13.46
C ASN A 46 -0.23 6.42 14.97
N ASN A 47 -0.84 5.40 15.58
CA ASN A 47 -1.05 5.38 17.03
C ASN A 47 0.29 5.35 17.80
N LYS A 48 1.24 4.52 17.37
CA LYS A 48 2.58 4.46 18.00
C LYS A 48 3.32 5.79 17.88
N LEU A 49 3.32 6.39 16.69
CA LEU A 49 3.98 7.68 16.44
C LEU A 49 3.30 8.82 17.21
N SER A 50 1.97 8.81 17.30
CA SER A 50 1.19 9.78 18.08
C SER A 50 1.54 9.72 19.57
N THR A 51 1.57 8.51 20.15
CA THR A 51 1.98 8.30 21.54
C THR A 51 3.40 8.81 21.78
N LEU A 52 4.34 8.47 20.90
CA LEU A 52 5.73 8.93 21.00
C LEU A 52 5.82 10.47 20.92
N ALA A 53 5.08 11.10 20.00
CA ALA A 53 5.01 12.55 19.88
C ALA A 53 4.44 13.22 21.14
N LEU A 54 3.43 12.62 21.77
CA LEU A 54 2.87 13.10 23.03
C LEU A 54 3.86 12.96 24.18
N ASP A 55 4.56 11.84 24.29
CA ASP A 55 5.55 11.61 25.33
C ASP A 55 6.75 12.56 25.22
N ILE A 56 7.18 12.89 23.99
CA ILE A 56 8.20 13.93 23.74
C ILE A 56 7.71 15.29 24.24
N ARG A 57 6.49 15.70 23.86
CA ARG A 57 5.93 17.00 24.30
C ARG A 57 5.73 17.08 25.81
N ALA A 58 5.39 15.96 26.43
CA ALA A 58 5.23 15.83 27.88
C ALA A 58 6.58 15.69 28.61
N HIS A 59 7.72 15.76 27.91
CA HIS A 59 9.07 15.57 28.46
C HIS A 59 9.26 14.22 29.19
N ARG A 60 8.48 13.20 28.81
CA ARG A 60 8.56 11.83 29.36
C ARG A 60 9.66 11.00 28.69
N VAL A 61 10.10 11.41 27.51
CA VAL A 61 11.26 10.86 26.83
C VAL A 61 12.29 11.98 26.68
N GLN A 62 13.48 11.78 27.26
CA GLN A 62 14.60 12.69 27.06
C GLN A 62 15.32 12.33 25.76
N MET A 63 15.37 13.28 24.84
CA MET A 63 16.06 13.18 23.57
C MET A 63 16.55 14.56 23.15
N ASP A 64 17.59 14.61 22.32
CA ASP A 64 18.06 15.87 21.79
C ASP A 64 17.02 16.53 20.86
N SER A 65 17.17 17.83 20.64
CA SER A 65 16.22 18.61 19.86
C SER A 65 16.09 18.14 18.41
N ALA A 66 17.16 17.63 17.79
CA ALA A 66 17.15 17.18 16.42
C ALA A 66 16.41 15.84 16.28
N SER A 67 16.67 14.89 17.19
CA SER A 67 15.92 13.64 17.27
C SER A 67 14.43 13.87 17.51
N SER A 68 14.10 14.80 18.42
CA SER A 68 12.71 15.19 18.70
C SER A 68 12.02 15.74 17.46
N ALA A 69 12.68 16.66 16.75
CA ALA A 69 12.15 17.26 15.52
C ALA A 69 11.91 16.19 14.44
N ARG A 70 12.85 15.26 14.25
CA ARG A 70 12.73 14.17 13.28
C ARG A 70 11.54 13.26 13.57
N VAL A 71 11.32 12.88 14.82
CA VAL A 71 10.17 12.06 15.21
C VAL A 71 8.85 12.78 14.89
N LEU A 72 8.77 14.07 15.18
CA LEU A 72 7.58 14.88 14.91
C LEU A 72 7.34 15.09 13.40
N GLU A 73 8.39 15.21 12.61
CA GLU A 73 8.34 15.25 11.14
C GLU A 73 7.78 13.94 10.58
N VAL A 74 8.39 12.80 10.95
CA VAL A 74 7.92 11.46 10.55
C VAL A 74 6.46 11.23 10.92
N PHE A 75 6.04 11.64 12.12
CA PHE A 75 4.63 11.54 12.53
C PHE A 75 3.70 12.34 11.60
N ARG A 76 4.08 13.57 11.25
CA ARG A 76 3.27 14.44 10.38
C ARG A 76 3.20 13.90 8.97
N GLU A 77 4.32 13.48 8.41
CA GLU A 77 4.40 12.91 7.06
C GLU A 77 3.58 11.63 6.94
N ASN A 78 3.72 10.71 7.91
CA ASN A 78 2.96 9.48 7.94
C ASN A 78 1.44 9.75 8.04
N ALA A 79 1.03 10.72 8.86
CA ALA A 79 -0.37 11.11 8.98
C ALA A 79 -0.92 11.75 7.70
N ALA A 80 -0.13 12.61 7.03
CA ALA A 80 -0.51 13.26 5.78
C ALA A 80 -0.64 12.23 4.64
N LEU A 81 0.35 11.35 4.50
CA LEU A 81 0.36 10.33 3.45
C LEU A 81 -0.75 9.29 3.67
N PHE A 82 -1.09 8.99 4.92
CA PHE A 82 -2.25 8.14 5.22
C PHE A 82 -3.57 8.76 4.77
N ARG A 83 -3.75 10.08 4.91
CA ARG A 83 -4.95 10.76 4.37
C ARG A 83 -5.01 10.68 2.86
N VAL A 84 -3.89 10.94 2.18
CA VAL A 84 -3.80 10.79 0.72
C VAL A 84 -4.19 9.38 0.28
N LEU A 85 -3.75 8.36 1.01
CA LEU A 85 -4.16 6.98 0.75
C LEU A 85 -5.66 6.76 0.95
N GLN A 86 -6.25 7.30 2.01
CA GLN A 86 -7.68 7.20 2.26
C GLN A 86 -8.48 7.86 1.13
N ASP A 87 -8.07 9.07 0.74
CA ASP A 87 -8.70 9.83 -0.34
C ASP A 87 -8.61 9.06 -1.67
N TYR A 88 -7.45 8.46 -2.00
CA TYR A 88 -7.26 7.64 -3.20
C TYR A 88 -8.28 6.50 -3.27
N TYR A 89 -8.48 5.77 -2.18
CA TYR A 89 -9.42 4.66 -2.16
C TYR A 89 -10.90 5.09 -2.11
N GLU A 90 -11.20 6.29 -1.62
CA GLU A 90 -12.57 6.80 -1.57
C GLU A 90 -13.02 7.39 -2.91
N HIS A 91 -12.09 7.90 -3.72
CA HIS A 91 -12.43 8.70 -4.90
C HIS A 91 -12.33 7.99 -6.25
N ASN A 92 -12.05 6.67 -6.34
CA ASN A 92 -11.94 5.94 -7.62
C ASN A 92 -11.17 6.75 -8.69
N ASN A 93 -10.08 7.41 -8.29
CA ASN A 93 -9.32 8.22 -9.24
C ASN A 93 -8.63 7.28 -10.23
N ASP A 94 -8.92 7.46 -11.53
CA ASP A 94 -8.39 6.69 -12.66
C ASP A 94 -6.86 6.89 -12.89
N HIS A 95 -6.11 7.30 -11.87
CA HIS A 95 -4.69 7.61 -11.97
C HIS A 95 -3.88 6.53 -11.26
N PHE A 96 -3.52 5.50 -12.02
CA PHE A 96 -2.69 4.37 -11.62
C PHE A 96 -1.33 4.77 -10.98
N ASP A 97 -0.79 5.95 -11.30
CA ASP A 97 0.49 6.42 -10.76
C ASP A 97 0.44 6.85 -9.27
N TYR A 98 -0.75 6.98 -8.68
CA TYR A 98 -0.89 7.47 -7.30
C TYR A 98 -0.36 6.49 -6.26
N LEU A 99 -0.56 5.18 -6.44
CA LEU A 99 -0.10 4.17 -5.47
C LEU A 99 1.42 4.01 -5.47
N GLU A 100 2.08 4.15 -6.61
CA GLU A 100 3.54 4.20 -6.69
C GLU A 100 4.10 5.41 -5.93
N GLY A 101 3.50 6.60 -6.13
CA GLY A 101 3.88 7.80 -5.39
C GLY A 101 3.69 7.65 -3.88
N ILE A 102 2.60 7.01 -3.44
CA ILE A 102 2.37 6.71 -2.02
C ILE A 102 3.43 5.74 -1.49
N LEU A 103 3.73 4.68 -2.23
CA LEU A 103 4.78 3.73 -1.85
C LEU A 103 6.13 4.43 -1.69
N ASP A 104 6.51 5.32 -2.61
CA ASP A 104 7.75 6.08 -2.53
C ASP A 104 7.79 7.04 -1.34
N GLY A 105 6.65 7.66 -1.00
CA GLY A 105 6.49 8.42 0.24
C GLY A 105 6.79 7.56 1.48
N TYR A 106 6.22 6.37 1.57
CA TYR A 106 6.50 5.45 2.69
C TYR A 106 7.95 4.96 2.71
N LYS A 107 8.59 4.75 1.55
CA LYS A 107 10.03 4.44 1.49
C LYS A 107 10.87 5.60 2.03
N SER A 108 10.49 6.85 1.76
CA SER A 108 11.17 8.02 2.31
C SER A 108 11.05 8.05 3.84
N ILE A 109 9.83 7.93 4.36
CA ILE A 109 9.57 7.88 5.81
C ILE A 109 10.37 6.75 6.47
N ALA A 110 10.45 5.58 5.83
CA ALA A 110 11.23 4.45 6.35
C ALA A 110 12.73 4.76 6.47
N LYS A 111 13.30 5.52 5.53
CA LYS A 111 14.70 5.98 5.63
C LYS A 111 14.87 6.92 6.82
N ASP A 112 13.97 7.87 7.00
CA ASP A 112 14.00 8.79 8.15
C ASP A 112 13.84 8.06 9.49
N MET A 113 12.99 7.04 9.54
CA MET A 113 12.81 6.19 10.72
C MET A 113 14.05 5.39 11.11
N GLN A 114 14.90 5.01 10.15
CA GLN A 114 16.15 4.30 10.44
C GLN A 114 17.17 5.19 11.16
N LEU A 115 17.09 6.51 10.94
CA LEU A 115 18.07 7.49 11.45
C LEU A 115 17.81 7.91 12.89
N ALA A 116 16.62 7.64 13.46
CA ALA A 116 16.28 8.02 14.83
C ALA A 116 15.95 6.79 15.69
N THR A 117 16.74 6.56 16.75
CA THR A 117 16.61 5.40 17.64
C THR A 117 15.18 5.12 18.14
N PRO A 118 14.37 6.14 18.55
CA PRO A 118 13.00 5.89 18.98
C PRO A 118 12.07 5.31 17.89
N LEU A 119 12.37 5.60 16.62
CA LEU A 119 11.59 5.16 15.46
C LEU A 119 11.96 3.75 14.99
N GLN A 120 13.16 3.27 15.34
CA GLN A 120 13.63 1.94 14.96
C GLN A 120 12.72 0.82 15.49
N ASN A 121 12.09 1.01 16.65
CA ASN A 121 11.11 0.07 17.21
C ASN A 121 9.84 -0.08 16.36
N CYS A 122 9.59 0.86 15.45
CA CYS A 122 8.47 0.81 14.51
C CYS A 122 8.86 0.23 13.14
N MET A 123 10.15 -0.02 12.88
CA MET A 123 10.64 -0.51 11.59
C MET A 123 10.06 -1.87 11.17
N PRO A 124 9.87 -2.86 12.05
CA PRO A 124 9.23 -4.12 11.64
C PRO A 124 7.84 -3.89 11.01
N LEU A 125 7.04 -3.01 11.63
CA LEU A 125 5.72 -2.64 11.11
C LEU A 125 5.83 -1.84 9.79
N MET A 126 6.80 -0.92 9.71
CA MET A 126 7.05 -0.19 8.46
C MET A 126 7.44 -1.11 7.31
N HIS A 127 8.26 -2.15 7.56
CA HIS A 127 8.61 -3.14 6.54
C HIS A 127 7.40 -3.95 6.07
N GLU A 128 6.48 -4.30 6.98
CA GLU A 128 5.22 -4.93 6.58
C GLU A 128 4.38 -4.01 5.70
N ILE A 129 4.24 -2.73 6.08
CA ILE A 129 3.51 -1.72 5.29
C ILE A 129 4.10 -1.61 3.88
N LEU A 130 5.43 -1.47 3.77
CA LEU A 130 6.13 -1.39 2.48
C LEU A 130 5.91 -2.63 1.61
N THR A 131 6.02 -3.82 2.20
CA THR A 131 5.81 -5.09 1.48
C THR A 131 4.38 -5.18 0.95
N GLN A 132 3.41 -4.79 1.76
CA GLN A 132 2.00 -4.82 1.36
C GLN A 132 1.70 -3.79 0.26
N PHE A 133 2.26 -2.57 0.33
CA PHE A 133 2.14 -1.59 -0.75
C PHE A 133 2.77 -2.08 -2.06
N GLN A 134 3.97 -2.68 -2.00
CA GLN A 134 4.61 -3.27 -3.17
C GLN A 134 3.71 -4.32 -3.83
N ALA A 135 3.07 -5.18 -3.02
CA ALA A 135 2.12 -6.16 -3.52
C ALA A 135 0.91 -5.48 -4.20
N ILE A 136 0.35 -4.41 -3.62
CA ILE A 136 -0.78 -3.68 -4.22
C ILE A 136 -0.38 -3.09 -5.57
N VAL A 137 0.76 -2.41 -5.67
CA VAL A 137 1.27 -1.81 -6.93
C VAL A 137 1.47 -2.90 -8.00
N MET A 138 2.04 -4.05 -7.63
CA MET A 138 2.21 -5.16 -8.57
C MET A 138 0.88 -5.73 -9.07
N LEU A 139 -0.09 -5.89 -8.17
CA LEU A 139 -1.43 -6.40 -8.50
C LEU A 139 -2.20 -5.41 -9.37
N GLU A 140 -2.04 -4.11 -9.13
CA GLU A 140 -2.63 -3.05 -9.92
C GLU A 140 -2.11 -3.09 -11.36
N LYS A 141 -0.78 -3.21 -11.55
CA LYS A 141 -0.18 -3.40 -12.87
C LYS A 141 -0.68 -4.67 -13.56
N GLN A 142 -0.75 -5.79 -12.84
CA GLN A 142 -1.27 -7.05 -13.37
C GLN A 142 -2.75 -6.91 -13.79
N LEU A 143 -3.55 -6.14 -13.04
CA LEU A 143 -4.94 -5.88 -13.37
C LEU A 143 -5.04 -5.05 -14.65
N SER A 144 -4.23 -4.01 -14.81
CA SER A 144 -4.17 -3.22 -16.05
C SER A 144 -3.81 -4.09 -17.24
N ASP A 145 -2.77 -4.92 -17.12
CA ASP A 145 -2.34 -5.84 -18.19
C ASP A 145 -3.45 -6.86 -18.57
N LEU A 146 -4.27 -7.29 -17.59
CA LEU A 146 -5.38 -8.23 -17.81
C LEU A 146 -6.62 -7.57 -18.43
N ILE A 147 -6.82 -6.27 -18.22
CA ILE A 147 -7.95 -5.49 -18.76
C ILE A 147 -7.65 -5.02 -20.19
N GLU A 148 -6.39 -4.73 -20.52
CA GLU A 148 -5.97 -4.29 -21.85
C GLU A 148 -5.87 -5.43 -22.89
N GLN A 149 -5.95 -6.70 -22.47
CA GLN A 149 -5.96 -7.91 -23.31
C GLN A 149 -7.36 -8.30 -23.80
#